data_AF-L8X6C4-F1
#
_entry.id   AF-L8X6C4-F1
#
_cell.length_a   1.000
_cell.length_b   1.000
_cell.length_c   1.000
_cell.angle_alpha   90.00
_cell.angle_beta   90.00
_cell.angle_gamma   90.00
#
_symmetry.space_group_name_H-M   'P 1'
#
loop_
_entity.id
_entity.type
_entity.pdbx_description
1 polymer ?
#
loop_
_entity_poly.entity_id
_entity_poly.type
_entity_poly.pdbx_seq_one_letter_code
_entity_poly.pdbx_strand_id
1 'polypeptide(L)'
;MATSAPPKDRTLLAVIGDEDSVTGLLLAGIGQVNDDQTKNFMIVDSKTSVEKIEETFQEFTNRKDIAILLINQHVADQIRPMVDKYQQAFPALLEIPAKDHPYDPSKDSILKRVQKLFGE
;
A
#
# COMPACT_ATOMS: atom_id res chain seq x y z
N MET A 1 -23.55 -5.49 10.92
CA MET A 1 -22.32 -4.82 10.46
C MET A 1 -21.20 -5.26 11.40
N ALA A 2 -20.26 -6.09 10.92
CA ALA A 2 -19.18 -6.57 11.77
C ALA A 2 -18.21 -5.41 12.04
N THR A 3 -18.12 -4.99 13.30
CA THR A 3 -17.11 -4.04 13.77
C THR A 3 -15.76 -4.75 13.78
N SER A 4 -15.02 -4.69 12.66
CA SER A 4 -13.67 -5.21 12.57
C SER A 4 -12.71 -4.24 13.27
N ALA A 5 -12.68 -4.27 14.60
CA ALA A 5 -11.57 -3.68 15.33
C ALA A 5 -10.26 -4.27 14.77
N PRO A 6 -9.21 -3.45 14.55
CA PRO A 6 -7.93 -4.00 14.13
C PRO A 6 -7.52 -5.08 15.13
N PRO A 7 -7.15 -6.29 14.65
CA PRO A 7 -6.51 -7.29 15.50
C PRO A 7 -5.42 -6.61 16.33
N LYS A 8 -5.36 -6.89 17.64
CA LYS A 8 -4.41 -6.25 18.58
C LYS A 8 -2.94 -6.34 18.13
N ASP A 9 -2.64 -7.23 17.20
CA ASP A 9 -1.30 -7.53 16.71
C ASP A 9 -0.93 -6.74 15.45
N ARG A 10 -1.87 -6.01 14.81
CA ARG A 10 -1.62 -5.15 13.64
C ARG A 10 -1.27 -3.73 14.07
N THR A 11 0.03 -3.42 14.12
CA THR A 11 0.52 -2.12 14.60
C THR A 11 1.40 -1.40 13.58
N LEU A 12 1.85 -2.08 12.53
CA LEU A 12 2.82 -1.53 11.60
C LEU A 12 2.16 -0.88 10.38
N LEU A 13 2.80 0.18 9.90
CA LEU A 13 2.58 0.74 8.57
C LEU A 13 3.58 0.09 7.63
N ALA A 14 3.18 -0.18 6.39
CA ALA A 14 4.09 -0.59 5.34
C ALA A 14 4.01 0.34 4.14
N VAL A 15 5.09 0.42 3.35
CA VAL A 15 5.18 1.36 2.21
C VAL A 15 5.76 0.70 0.98
N ILE A 16 5.13 0.92 -0.17
CA ILE A 16 5.70 0.63 -1.48
C ILE A 16 5.68 1.93 -2.28
N GLY A 17 6.84 2.50 -2.57
CA GLY A 17 6.87 3.82 -3.17
C GLY A 17 8.23 4.25 -3.69
N ASP A 18 8.28 5.43 -4.30
CA ASP A 18 9.52 6.03 -4.76
C ASP A 18 10.44 6.44 -3.59
N GLU A 19 11.69 6.74 -3.92
CA GLU A 19 12.73 7.07 -2.94
C GLU A 19 12.34 8.26 -2.06
N ASP A 20 11.77 9.31 -2.66
CA ASP A 20 11.35 10.53 -1.94
C ASP A 20 10.22 10.22 -0.95
N SER A 21 9.19 9.47 -1.36
CA SER A 21 8.05 9.11 -0.50
C SER A 21 8.47 8.18 0.64
N VAL A 22 9.25 7.14 0.32
CA VAL A 22 9.73 6.18 1.33
C VAL A 22 10.64 6.90 2.33
N THR A 23 11.56 7.74 1.87
CA THR A 23 12.46 8.49 2.75
C THR A 23 11.68 9.39 3.70
N GLY A 24 10.71 10.16 3.20
CA GLY A 24 9.87 11.02 4.04
C GLY A 24 9.10 10.25 5.11
N LEU A 25 8.57 9.08 4.75
CA LEU A 25 7.86 8.21 5.69
C LEU A 25 8.78 7.55 6.71
N LEU A 26 9.98 7.12 6.32
CA LEU A 26 11.00 6.61 7.24
C LEU A 26 11.43 7.67 8.27
N LEU A 27 11.55 8.94 7.86
CA LEU A 27 11.81 10.06 8.77
C LEU A 27 10.69 10.27 9.78
N ALA A 28 9.44 9.95 9.42
CA ALA A 28 8.30 9.98 10.34
C ALA A 28 8.32 8.81 11.36
N GLY A 29 9.29 7.90 11.26
CA GLY A 29 9.52 6.83 12.25
C GLY A 29 8.73 5.55 12.00
N ILE A 30 8.20 5.34 10.79
CA ILE A 30 7.41 4.13 10.49
C ILE A 30 8.28 2.90 10.15
N GLY A 31 9.56 3.12 9.83
CA GLY A 31 10.46 2.07 9.35
C GLY A 31 10.78 1.05 10.42
N GLN A 32 10.56 -0.23 10.11
CA GLN A 32 10.89 -1.35 10.98
C GLN A 32 11.60 -2.45 10.17
N VAL A 33 12.62 -3.03 10.79
CA VAL A 33 13.30 -4.24 10.32
C VAL A 33 13.14 -5.29 11.39
N ASN A 34 12.51 -6.42 11.05
CA ASN A 34 12.34 -7.54 11.97
C ASN A 34 13.64 -8.36 12.08
N ASP A 35 13.69 -9.28 13.05
CA ASP A 35 14.83 -10.18 13.28
C ASP A 35 15.17 -11.03 12.05
N ASP A 36 14.18 -11.36 11.23
CA ASP A 36 14.34 -12.07 9.94
C ASP A 36 14.86 -11.17 8.80
N GLN A 37 15.31 -9.95 9.13
CA GLN A 37 15.72 -8.90 8.17
C GLN A 37 14.63 -8.47 7.18
N THR A 38 13.36 -8.82 7.45
CA THR A 38 12.23 -8.38 6.65
C THR A 38 11.90 -6.93 6.98
N LYS A 39 11.82 -6.10 5.95
CA LYS A 39 11.52 -4.66 6.05
C LYS A 39 10.03 -4.45 5.80
N ASN A 40 9.47 -3.39 6.36
CA ASN A 40 8.10 -2.95 6.05
C ASN A 40 8.06 -1.86 4.96
N PHE A 41 9.12 -1.69 4.19
CA PHE A 41 9.16 -0.71 3.10
C PHE A 41 9.92 -1.25 1.90
N MET A 42 9.51 -0.83 0.72
CA MET A 42 10.16 -1.09 -0.55
C MET A 42 10.27 0.21 -1.35
N ILE A 43 11.49 0.50 -1.77
CA ILE A 43 11.77 1.59 -2.70
C ILE A 43 11.59 1.05 -4.12
N VAL A 44 10.81 1.75 -4.92
CA VAL A 44 10.55 1.45 -6.32
C VAL A 44 11.26 2.49 -7.16
N ASP A 45 12.15 2.02 -8.03
CA ASP A 45 12.88 2.84 -9.00
C ASP A 45 12.56 2.37 -10.43
N SER A 46 13.15 3.02 -11.43
CA SER A 46 12.98 2.67 -12.85
C SER A 46 13.58 1.31 -13.25
N LYS A 47 14.35 0.68 -12.37
CA LYS A 47 14.99 -0.63 -12.59
C LYS A 47 14.22 -1.76 -11.90
N THR A 48 13.29 -1.41 -11.03
CA THR A 48 12.48 -2.36 -10.27
C THR A 48 11.51 -3.06 -11.21
N SER A 49 11.54 -4.40 -11.23
CA SER A 49 10.62 -5.17 -12.07
C SER A 49 9.21 -5.17 -11.49
N VAL A 50 8.20 -5.22 -12.37
CA VAL A 50 6.78 -5.36 -11.97
C VAL A 50 6.58 -6.60 -11.10
N GLU A 51 7.22 -7.72 -11.45
CA GLU A 51 7.20 -8.97 -10.67
C GLU A 51 7.64 -8.75 -9.22
N LYS A 52 8.67 -7.92 -8.99
CA LYS A 52 9.13 -7.64 -7.63
C LYS A 52 8.10 -6.82 -6.84
N ILE A 53 7.43 -5.87 -7.49
CA ILE A 53 6.36 -5.07 -6.88
C ILE A 53 5.19 -5.99 -6.49
N GLU A 54 4.81 -6.92 -7.37
CA GLU A 54 3.77 -7.91 -7.11
C GLU A 54 4.11 -8.83 -5.92
N GLU A 55 5.33 -9.37 -5.89
CA GLU A 55 5.81 -10.20 -4.78
C GLU A 55 5.74 -9.44 -3.45
N THR A 56 6.25 -8.22 -3.40
CA THR A 56 6.25 -7.41 -2.17
C THR A 56 4.84 -6.99 -1.77
N PHE A 57 3.96 -6.67 -2.72
CA PHE A 57 2.55 -6.41 -2.43
C PHE A 57 1.89 -7.63 -1.77
N GLN A 58 2.13 -8.83 -2.30
CA GLN A 58 1.62 -10.07 -1.70
C GLN A 58 2.23 -10.33 -0.31
N GLU A 59 3.53 -10.10 -0.13
CA GLU A 59 4.19 -10.24 1.16
C GLU A 59 3.55 -9.33 2.21
N PHE A 60 3.41 -8.04 1.90
CA PHE A 60 2.86 -7.05 2.84
C PHE A 60 1.37 -7.25 3.13
N THR A 61 0.59 -7.72 2.14
CA THR A 61 -0.83 -8.02 2.35
C THR A 61 -1.07 -9.29 3.17
N ASN A 62 -0.15 -10.26 3.13
CA ASN A 62 -0.25 -11.50 3.91
C ASN A 62 0.31 -11.37 5.35
N ARG A 63 1.12 -10.35 5.61
CA ARG A 63 1.69 -10.06 6.92
C ARG A 63 0.63 -9.66 7.95
N LYS A 64 0.65 -10.32 9.11
CA LYS A 64 -0.36 -10.14 10.18
C LYS A 64 -0.06 -8.99 11.13
N ASP A 65 1.13 -8.42 11.06
CA ASP A 65 1.60 -7.29 11.86
C ASP A 65 1.34 -5.92 11.18
N ILE A 66 1.05 -5.92 9.87
CA ILE A 66 0.74 -4.72 9.10
C ILE A 66 -0.74 -4.36 9.23
N ALA A 67 -1.00 -3.12 9.63
CA ALA A 67 -2.32 -2.51 9.73
C ALA A 67 -2.71 -1.75 8.46
N ILE A 68 -1.79 -0.97 7.91
CA ILE A 68 -2.02 -0.12 6.72
C ILE A 68 -0.85 -0.29 5.77
N LEU A 69 -1.15 -0.48 4.48
CA LEU A 69 -0.19 -0.50 3.39
C LEU A 69 -0.38 0.78 2.56
N LEU A 70 0.62 1.65 2.59
CA LEU A 70 0.72 2.83 1.75
C LEU A 70 1.39 2.44 0.43
N ILE A 71 0.79 2.83 -0.69
CA ILE A 71 1.39 2.63 -2.01
C ILE A 71 1.28 3.92 -2.82
N ASN A 72 2.34 4.34 -3.52
CA ASN A 72 2.18 5.45 -4.45
C ASN A 72 1.23 5.05 -5.59
N GLN A 73 0.31 5.93 -5.98
CA GLN A 73 -0.71 5.62 -7.01
C GLN A 73 -0.08 5.19 -8.35
N HIS A 74 1.03 5.83 -8.77
CA HIS A 74 1.72 5.47 -10.00
C HIS A 74 2.38 4.08 -9.95
N VAL A 75 2.73 3.59 -8.77
CA VAL A 75 3.23 2.21 -8.56
C VAL A 75 2.05 1.24 -8.57
N ALA A 76 0.95 1.59 -7.90
CA ALA A 76 -0.28 0.80 -7.90
C ALA A 76 -0.84 0.59 -9.31
N ASP A 77 -0.69 1.57 -10.21
CA ASP A 77 -1.04 1.46 -11.63
C ASP A 77 -0.30 0.32 -12.35
N GLN A 78 0.94 0.01 -11.98
CA GLN A 78 1.73 -1.06 -12.60
C GLN A 78 1.20 -2.46 -12.26
N ILE A 79 0.57 -2.59 -11.09
CA ILE A 79 0.00 -3.84 -10.56
C ILE A 79 -1.52 -3.75 -10.37
N ARG A 80 -2.18 -2.90 -11.17
CA ARG A 80 -3.61 -2.55 -11.02
C ARG A 80 -4.54 -3.76 -10.89
N PRO A 81 -4.36 -4.87 -11.66
CA PRO A 81 -5.20 -6.07 -11.50
C PRO A 81 -5.14 -6.68 -10.08
N MET A 82 -3.98 -6.63 -9.43
CA MET A 82 -3.77 -7.18 -8.09
C MET A 82 -4.40 -6.27 -7.01
N VAL A 83 -4.20 -4.96 -7.16
CA VAL A 83 -4.80 -3.93 -6.29
C VAL A 83 -6.33 -4.00 -6.33
N ASP A 84 -6.93 -4.04 -7.53
CA ASP A 84 -8.39 -4.06 -7.67
C ASP A 84 -9.02 -5.36 -7.13
N LYS A 85 -8.30 -6.48 -7.24
CA LYS A 85 -8.70 -7.79 -6.70
C LYS A 85 -8.59 -7.83 -5.17
N TYR A 86 -7.81 -6.94 -4.55
CA TYR A 86 -7.67 -6.88 -3.11
C TYR A 86 -8.97 -6.37 -2.45
N GLN A 87 -9.60 -7.25 -1.66
CA GLN A 87 -10.88 -6.98 -0.97
C GLN A 87 -10.83 -7.29 0.53
N GLN A 88 -9.66 -7.68 1.04
CA GLN A 88 -9.50 -7.95 2.46
C GLN A 88 -9.57 -6.64 3.25
N ALA A 89 -10.11 -6.70 4.46
CA ALA A 89 -10.21 -5.53 5.33
C ALA A 89 -8.86 -5.09 5.91
N PHE A 90 -7.90 -6.03 6.04
CA PHE A 90 -6.58 -5.76 6.60
C PHE A 90 -5.47 -6.51 5.85
N PRO A 91 -4.31 -5.86 5.61
CA PRO A 91 -4.06 -4.44 5.87
C PRO A 91 -4.92 -3.50 5.01
N ALA A 92 -5.25 -2.32 5.55
CA ALA A 92 -5.94 -1.30 4.78
C ALA A 92 -5.01 -0.76 3.69
N LEU A 93 -5.42 -0.85 2.43
CA LEU A 93 -4.65 -0.36 1.30
C LEU A 93 -4.99 1.11 1.03
N LEU A 94 -3.98 1.98 0.98
CA LEU A 94 -4.14 3.41 0.71
C LEU A 94 -3.20 3.86 -0.41
N GLU A 95 -3.78 4.37 -1.49
CA GLU A 95 -3.04 4.98 -2.60
C GLU A 95 -2.71 6.44 -2.24
N ILE A 96 -1.42 6.81 -2.28
CA ILE A 96 -0.94 8.17 -1.99
C ILE A 96 -0.30 8.82 -3.23
N PRO A 97 -0.35 10.16 -3.37
CA PRO A 97 0.40 10.85 -4.40
C PRO A 97 1.91 10.67 -4.21
N ALA A 98 2.67 11.01 -5.25
CA ALA A 98 4.11 11.16 -5.16
C ALA A 98 4.51 12.59 -5.56
N LYS A 99 5.78 12.93 -5.36
CA LYS A 99 6.31 14.27 -5.66
C LYS A 99 6.07 14.71 -7.10
N ASP A 100 6.40 13.83 -8.06
CA ASP A 100 6.29 14.11 -9.50
C ASP A 100 4.99 13.57 -10.12
N HIS A 101 4.18 12.83 -9.34
CA HIS A 101 2.96 12.18 -9.82
C HIS A 101 1.78 12.59 -8.93
N PRO A 102 0.99 13.62 -9.34
CA PRO A 102 -0.17 14.06 -8.59
C PRO A 102 -1.25 12.96 -8.54
N TYR A 103 -2.08 13.01 -7.51
CA TYR A 103 -3.17 12.06 -7.31
C TYR A 103 -4.29 12.26 -8.33
N ASP A 104 -4.69 11.19 -9.00
CA ASP A 104 -5.83 11.11 -9.91
C ASP A 104 -6.99 10.34 -9.23
N PRO A 105 -8.09 11.02 -8.83
CA PRO A 105 -9.23 10.38 -8.21
C PRO A 105 -9.91 9.32 -9.08
N SER A 106 -9.80 9.43 -10.41
CA SER A 106 -10.45 8.52 -11.35
C SER A 106 -9.77 7.15 -11.41
N LYS A 107 -8.56 7.02 -10.87
CA LYS A 107 -7.79 5.77 -10.87
C LYS A 107 -7.92 4.98 -9.58
N ASP A 108 -8.26 5.65 -8.48
CA ASP A 108 -8.34 5.06 -7.14
C ASP A 108 -9.48 4.04 -7.03
N SER A 109 -9.12 2.85 -6.53
CA SER A 109 -10.01 1.70 -6.41
C SER A 109 -11.11 1.90 -5.34
N ILE A 110 -10.83 2.64 -4.27
CA ILE A 110 -11.77 2.95 -3.20
C ILE A 110 -12.79 3.99 -3.68
N LEU A 111 -12.33 5.08 -4.31
CA LEU A 111 -13.25 6.10 -4.84
C LEU A 111 -14.20 5.53 -5.89
N LYS A 112 -13.73 4.66 -6.79
CA LYS A 112 -14.59 3.93 -7.73
C LYS A 112 -15.67 3.10 -7.03
N ARG A 113 -15.32 2.43 -5.93
CA ARG A 113 -16.28 1.64 -5.13
C ARG A 113 -17.31 2.55 -4.45
N VAL A 114 -16.86 3.69 -3.92
CA VAL A 114 -17.74 4.70 -3.30
C VAL A 114 -18.70 5.28 -4.34
N GLN A 115 -18.24 5.71 -5.51
CA GLN A 115 -19.08 6.22 -6.59
C GLN A 115 -20.16 5.21 -7.03
N LYS A 116 -19.76 3.94 -7.23
CA LYS A 116 -20.71 2.85 -7.53
C LYS A 116 -21.77 2.64 -6.45
N LEU A 117 -21.42 2.82 -5.17
CA LEU A 117 -22.36 2.70 -4.05
C LEU A 117 -23.32 3.89 -3.99
N PHE A 118 -22.86 5.09 -4.38
CA PHE A 118 -23.67 6.30 -4.42
C PHE A 118 -24.45 6.49 -5.73
N GLY A 119 -24.32 5.57 -6.70
CA GLY A 119 -25.20 5.49 -7.87
C GLY A 119 -24.82 6.42 -9.04
N GLU A 120 -23.54 6.80 -9.13
CA GLU A 120 -22.94 7.34 -10.36
C GLU A 120 -22.16 6.25 -11.12
#